data_AF-A0A0A1CUG1-F1
#
_entry.id   AF-A0A0A1CUG1-F1
#
_cell.length_a   1.000
_cell.length_b   1.000
_cell.length_c   1.000
_cell.angle_alpha   90.00
_cell.angle_beta   90.00
_cell.angle_gamma   90.00
#
_symmetry.space_group_name_H-M   'P 1'
#
loop_
_entity.id
_entity.type
_entity.pdbx_description
1 polymer ?
#
loop_
_entity_poly.entity_id
_entity_poly.type
_entity_poly.pdbx_seq_one_letter_code
_entity_poly.pdbx_strand_id
1 'polypeptide(L)' 'MVETANGRDIERTIKCVSISAGINFPHAAQTAQIIRKSQPVGTRKWHTGRVYIVTSLTPAQGNLPR' A
#
# COMPACT_ATOMS: atom_id res chain seq x y z
N MET A 1 -10.25 11.17 -5.26
CA MET A 1 -11.39 10.72 -6.09
C MET A 1 -11.83 9.37 -5.58
N VAL A 2 -13.14 9.16 -5.42
CA VAL A 2 -13.71 7.88 -4.99
C VAL A 2 -14.08 7.08 -6.24
N GLU A 3 -13.63 5.83 -6.30
CA GLU A 3 -13.97 4.85 -7.34
C GLU A 3 -14.90 3.80 -6.75
N THR A 4 -15.97 3.45 -7.45
CA THR A 4 -16.83 2.33 -7.08
C THR A 4 -16.42 1.09 -7.87
N ALA A 5 -15.95 0.05 -7.19
CA ALA A 5 -15.57 -1.21 -7.81
C ALA A 5 -15.84 -2.39 -6.86
N ASN A 6 -16.30 -3.51 -7.43
CA ASN A 6 -16.60 -4.75 -6.71
C ASN A 6 -17.51 -4.55 -5.48
N GLY A 7 -18.54 -3.71 -5.63
CA GLY A 7 -19.49 -3.40 -4.55
C GLY A 7 -18.91 -2.54 -3.41
N ARG A 8 -17.78 -1.87 -3.64
CA ARG A 8 -17.13 -1.00 -2.64
C ARG A 8 -16.80 0.36 -3.22
N ASP A 9 -16.95 1.38 -2.37
CA ASP A 9 -16.35 2.69 -2.62
C ASP A 9 -14.90 2.65 -2.14
N ILE A 10 -14.00 3.13 -2.98
CA ILE A 10 -12.56 3.03 -2.79
C ILE A 10 -11.93 4.40 -2.97
N GLU A 11 -11.14 4.83 -1.99
CA GLU A 11 -10.27 5.99 -2.09
C GLU A 11 -8.82 5.52 -2.00
N ARG A 12 -7.98 5.96 -2.95
CA ARG A 12 -6.55 5.65 -2.98
C ARG A 12 -5.75 6.94 -2.91
N THR A 13 -4.75 6.95 -2.04
CA THR A 13 -3.72 8.00 -2.01
C THR A 13 -2.38 7.33 -2.25
N ILE A 14 -1.62 7.86 -3.22
CA ILE A 14 -0.31 7.35 -3.59
C ILE A 14 0.71 8.45 -3.35
N LYS A 15 1.83 8.10 -2.71
CA LYS A 15 2.97 9.01 -2.54
C LYS A 15 4.28 8.25 -2.56
N CYS A 16 5.33 8.88 -3.07
CA CYS A 16 6.70 8.41 -2.87
C CYS A 16 7.13 8.73 -1.44
N VAL A 17 7.74 7.78 -0.75
CA VAL A 17 8.25 7.95 0.61
C VAL A 17 9.63 7.33 0.74
N SER A 18 10.52 8.03 1.42
CA SER A 18 11.74 7.43 1.96
C SER A 18 11.38 6.57 3.17
N ILE A 19 12.07 5.44 3.33
CA ILE A 19 11.78 4.42 4.34
C ILE A 19 13.04 4.17 5.15
N SER A 20 12.93 4.32 6.47
CA SER A 20 13.97 3.96 7.42
C SER A 20 13.57 2.65 8.10
N ALA A 21 14.19 1.53 7.72
CA ALA A 21 14.13 0.18 8.34
C ALA A 21 12.76 -0.41 8.79
N GLY A 22 11.65 0.32 8.63
CA GLY A 22 10.33 0.04 9.24
C GLY A 22 9.34 -0.64 8.30
N ILE A 23 9.79 -0.94 7.09
CA ILE A 23 9.23 -2.02 6.28
C ILE A 23 10.34 -3.06 6.21
N ASN A 24 10.03 -4.34 6.37
CA ASN A 24 10.99 -5.43 6.58
C ASN A 24 12.03 -5.66 5.45
N PHE A 25 12.15 -4.72 4.51
CA PHE A 25 13.08 -4.69 3.40
C PHE A 25 14.27 -3.76 3.71
N PRO A 26 15.37 -4.29 4.29
CA PRO A 26 16.50 -3.48 4.74
C PRO A 26 17.23 -2.74 3.61
N HIS A 27 17.07 -3.19 2.37
CA HIS A 27 17.72 -2.59 1.20
C HIS A 27 16.85 -1.55 0.48
N ALA A 28 15.58 -1.38 0.86
CA ALA A 28 14.68 -0.43 0.21
C ALA A 28 14.81 0.97 0.82
N ALA A 29 15.48 1.90 0.12
CA ALA A 29 15.60 3.29 0.57
C ALA A 29 14.34 4.14 0.30
N GLN A 30 13.60 3.83 -0.77
CA GLN A 30 12.39 4.54 -1.19
C GLN A 30 11.32 3.58 -1.72
N THR A 31 10.05 3.93 -1.54
CA THR A 31 8.89 3.17 -2.06
C THR A 31 7.75 4.08 -2.49
N ALA A 32 6.86 3.56 -3.32
CA ALA A 32 5.51 4.09 -3.43
C ALA A 32 4.64 3.53 -2.30
N GLN A 33 4.12 4.40 -1.43
CA GLN A 33 3.12 4.04 -0.45
C GLN A 33 1.72 4.28 -1.02
N ILE A 34 0.88 3.26 -0.95
CA ILE A 34 -0.53 3.32 -1.27
C ILE A 34 -1.33 3.18 0.02
N ILE A 35 -2.11 4.21 0.36
CA ILE A 35 -3.16 4.10 1.37
C ILE A 35 -4.47 3.87 0.63
N ARG A 36 -5.13 2.75 0.93
CA ARG A 36 -6.42 2.39 0.36
C ARG A 36 -7.47 2.40 1.46
N LYS A 37 -8.44 3.30 1.37
CA LYS A 37 -9.68 3.25 2.16
C LYS A 37 -10.74 2.56 1.32
N SER A 38 -11.47 1.62 1.91
CA SER A 38 -12.60 0.96 1.23
C SER A 38 -13.77 0.74 2.17
N GLN A 39 -14.99 0.93 1.68
CA GLN A 39 -16.22 0.58 2.39
C GLN A 39 -17.17 -0.15 1.43
N PRO A 40 -18.00 -1.09 1.89
CA PRO A 40 -19.15 -1.54 1.09
C PRO A 40 -20.04 -0.35 0.71
N VAL A 41 -20.54 -0.33 -0.52
CA VAL A 41 -21.45 0.73 -1.00
C VAL A 41 -22.70 0.79 -0.10
N GLY A 42 -23.16 2.01 0.18
CA GLY A 42 -24.33 2.25 1.04
C GLY A 42 -24.04 2.12 2.54
N THR A 43 -22.82 1.76 2.92
CA THR A 43 -22.37 1.80 4.31
C THR A 43 -21.51 3.04 4.58
N ARG A 44 -21.15 3.27 5.85
CA ARG A 44 -20.28 4.37 6.27
C ARG A 44 -19.01 3.88 6.97
N LYS A 45 -18.74 2.57 6.93
CA LYS A 45 -17.64 1.95 7.66
C LYS A 45 -16.44 1.76 6.73
N TRP A 46 -15.49 2.67 6.84
CA TRP A 46 -14.23 2.61 6.11
C TRP A 46 -13.24 1.62 6.74
N HIS A 47 -12.63 0.82 5.90
CA HIS A 47 -11.45 0.00 6.21
C HIS A 47 -10.23 0.61 5.53
N THR A 48 -9.16 0.84 6.28
CA THR A 48 -7.92 1.43 5.75
C THR A 48 -6.83 0.38 5.69
N GLY A 49 -6.28 0.17 4.50
CA GLY A 49 -5.09 -0.66 4.27
C GLY A 49 -3.92 0.21 3.79
N ARG A 50 -2.70 -0.24 4.10
CA ARG A 50 -1.46 0.41 3.67
C ARG A 50 -0.60 -0.62 2.94
N VAL A 51 -0.21 -0.29 1.72
CA VAL A 51 0.63 -1.14 0.87
C VAL A 51 1.86 -0.34 0.46
N TYR A 52 3.00 -1.01 0.36
CA TYR A 52 4.23 -0.44 -0.15
C TYR A 52 4.65 -1.21 -1.39
N ILE A 53 4.93 -0.48 -2.47
CA ILE A 53 5.47 -1.04 -3.70
C ILE A 53 6.97 -0.73 -3.71
N VAL A 54 7.78 -1.80 -3.64
CA VAL A 54 9.23 -1.77 -3.75
C VAL A 54 9.61 -2.25 -5.15
N THR A 55 10.21 -1.38 -5.96
CA THR A 55 10.67 -1.70 -7.33
C THR A 55 12.19 -1.69 -7.47
N SER A 56 12.91 -1.29 -6.42
CA SER A 56 14.36 -1.10 -6.42
C SER A 56 15.15 -2.36 -6.02
N LEU A 57 14.47 -3.44 -5.65
CA LEU A 57 15.09 -4.68 -5.19
C LEU A 57 14.96 -5.80 -6.23
N THR A 58 15.98 -6.64 -6.28
CA THR A 58 15.89 -7.93 -6.99
C THR A 58 15.00 -8.92 -6.21
N PRO A 59 14.42 -9.95 -6.85
CA PRO A 59 13.63 -10.97 -6.15
C PRO A 59 14.38 -11.62 -4.97
N ALA A 60 15.70 -11.85 -5.11
CA ALA A 60 16.52 -12.41 -4.03
C ALA A 60 16.56 -11.48 -2.79
N GLN A 61 16.62 -10.17 -2.99
CA GLN A 61 16.62 -9.17 -1.91
C GLN A 61 15.21 -8.87 -1.36
N GLY A 62 14.17 -9.17 -2.14
CA GLY A 62 12.76 -9.00 -1.76
C GLY A 62 12.15 -10.21 -1.03
N ASN A 63 12.92 -11.27 -0.80
CA ASN A 63 12.44 -12.41 -0.03
C ASN A 63 12.65 -12.15 1.47
N LEU A 64 11.53 -12.03 2.19
CA LEU A 64 11.56 -12.10 3.65
C LEU A 64 11.74 -13.56 4.09
N PRO A 65 12.56 -13.85 5.11
CA PRO A 65 12.52 -15.14 5.76
C PRO A 65 11.10 -15.38 6.30
N ARG A 66 10.57 -16.58 6.04
CA ARG A 66 9.22 -16.99 6.46
C ARG A 66 9.12 -17.20 7.96
#